data_AF-A0A101MJ11-F1
#
_entry.id   AF-A0A101MJ11-F1
#
_cell.length_a   1.000
_cell.length_b   1.000
_cell.length_c   1.000
_cell.angle_alpha   90.00
_cell.angle_beta   90.00
_cell.angle_gamma   90.00
#
_symmetry.space_group_name_H-M   'P 1'
#
loop_
_entity.id
_entity.type
_entity.pdbx_description
1 polymer ?
#
loop_
_entity_poly.entity_id
_entity_poly.type
_entity_poly.pdbx_seq_one_letter_code
_entity_poly.pdbx_strand_id
1 'polypeptide(L)'
;MDYATSEVFPYVSSLEAQLMDYELDLDNLLENDQDQTVFWDRLRSQLQIFPRESEHTITHILLAGESVTHPRFLASLRESMSELFGPTTAKIQLATDPTFAAARGAALYARRRQAVPSDRYEKLECEEMRLGEHLHTSTREELR
;
A
#
# COMPACT_ATOMS: atom_id res chain seq x y z
N MET A 1 -13.84 0.95 36.04
CA MET A 1 -12.96 0.36 35.00
C MET A 1 -13.71 0.50 33.72
N ASP A 2 -13.37 1.53 32.95
CA ASP A 2 -14.11 1.95 31.78
C ASP A 2 -13.70 1.10 30.58
N TYR A 3 -14.66 0.35 30.05
CA TYR A 3 -14.49 -0.40 28.82
C TYR A 3 -14.47 0.62 27.67
N ALA A 4 -13.28 0.86 27.12
CA ALA A 4 -13.13 1.63 25.89
C ALA A 4 -13.92 0.92 24.77
N THR A 5 -15.00 1.55 24.34
CA THR A 5 -15.77 1.18 23.17
C THR A 5 -14.84 1.22 21.95
N SER A 6 -14.39 0.06 21.50
CA SER A 6 -13.72 -0.06 20.20
C SER A 6 -14.76 0.21 19.13
N GLU A 7 -14.81 1.45 18.64
CA GLU A 7 -15.63 1.79 17.49
C GLU A 7 -15.21 0.93 16.30
N VAL A 8 -16.07 -0.02 15.95
CA VAL A 8 -15.96 -0.83 14.74
C VAL A 8 -16.31 0.10 13.59
N PHE A 9 -15.28 0.54 12.85
CA PHE A 9 -15.49 1.28 11.61
C PHE A 9 -16.24 0.39 10.61
N PRO A 10 -17.45 0.75 10.15
CA PRO A 10 -18.16 -0.02 9.15
C PRO A 10 -17.42 0.12 7.82
N TYR A 11 -16.80 -0.99 7.40
CA TYR A 11 -16.21 -1.14 6.08
C TYR A 11 -17.31 -1.46 5.08
N VAL A 12 -17.59 -0.56 4.15
CA VAL A 12 -17.62 -0.81 2.68
C VAL A 12 -17.55 0.57 2.01
N SER A 13 -16.40 0.98 1.48
CA SER A 13 -16.40 1.92 0.36
C SER A 13 -16.18 1.09 -0.89
N SER A 14 -17.18 1.06 -1.77
CA SER A 14 -17.16 0.37 -3.06
C SER A 14 -16.21 0.99 -4.09
N LEU A 15 -15.15 1.68 -3.66
CA LEU A 15 -14.03 2.01 -4.53
C LEU A 15 -13.02 0.87 -4.41
N GLU A 16 -12.97 0.03 -5.44
CA GLU A 16 -11.74 -0.72 -5.71
C GLU A 16 -10.58 0.26 -5.69
N ALA A 17 -9.57 -0.03 -4.88
CA ALA A 17 -8.35 0.76 -4.88
C ALA A 17 -7.76 0.67 -6.31
N GLN A 18 -7.81 1.78 -7.05
CA GLN A 18 -7.16 1.85 -8.34
C GLN A 18 -5.65 1.84 -8.10
N LEU A 19 -5.01 0.71 -8.42
CA LEU A 19 -3.56 0.61 -8.46
C LEU A 19 -3.09 1.20 -9.79
N MET A 20 -2.32 2.28 -9.72
CA MET A 20 -1.69 2.86 -10.88
C MET A 20 -0.18 2.75 -10.72
N ASP A 21 0.44 2.00 -11.62
CA ASP A 21 1.89 2.00 -11.80
C ASP A 21 2.21 3.04 -12.88
N TYR A 22 3.10 3.96 -12.54
CA TYR A 22 3.52 5.02 -13.46
C TYR A 22 4.65 4.58 -14.39
N GLU A 23 5.22 3.39 -14.19
CA GLU A 23 6.36 2.86 -14.96
C GLU A 23 7.51 3.89 -15.08
N LEU A 24 7.66 4.69 -14.04
CA LEU A 24 8.63 5.79 -14.00
C LEU A 24 10.04 5.31 -13.67
N ASP A 25 10.20 4.01 -13.38
CA ASP A 25 11.49 3.41 -13.03
C ASP A 25 12.21 4.25 -11.97
N LEU A 26 11.50 4.50 -10.87
CA LEU A 26 11.97 5.33 -9.76
C LEU A 26 13.23 4.77 -9.10
N ASP A 27 13.59 3.53 -9.40
CA ASP A 27 14.80 2.87 -8.93
C ASP A 27 16.04 3.40 -9.69
N ASN A 28 15.88 3.69 -10.98
CA ASN A 28 16.94 4.27 -11.84
C ASN A 28 17.05 5.81 -11.74
N LEU A 29 16.19 6.44 -10.93
CA LEU A 29 16.14 7.89 -10.68
C LEU A 29 17.48 8.50 -10.23
N LEU A 30 18.31 7.70 -9.56
CA LEU A 30 19.55 8.14 -8.91
C LEU A 30 20.80 7.96 -9.77
N GLU A 31 20.70 7.30 -10.93
CA GLU A 31 21.88 6.88 -11.69
C GLU A 31 22.30 7.84 -12.81
N ASN A 32 21.42 8.72 -13.32
CA ASN A 32 21.76 9.63 -14.43
C ASN A 32 21.27 11.08 -14.22
N ASP A 33 22.23 12.00 -14.11
CA ASP A 33 22.00 13.44 -13.86
C ASP A 33 21.55 14.20 -15.12
N GLN A 34 21.89 13.71 -16.32
CA GLN A 34 21.60 14.38 -17.60
C GLN A 34 20.12 14.33 -18.03
N ASP A 35 19.35 13.34 -17.56
CA ASP A 35 17.94 13.13 -17.92
C ASP A 35 16.94 13.56 -16.84
N GLN A 36 17.43 14.17 -15.75
CA GLN A 36 16.58 14.49 -14.61
C GLN A 36 15.45 15.45 -14.95
N THR A 37 15.67 16.47 -15.80
CA THR A 37 14.60 17.43 -16.15
C THR A 37 13.45 16.74 -16.87
N VAL A 38 13.76 15.89 -17.87
CA VAL A 38 12.76 15.11 -18.62
C VAL A 38 12.01 14.16 -17.70
N PHE A 39 12.73 13.52 -16.77
CA PHE A 39 12.13 12.68 -15.75
C PHE A 39 11.12 13.46 -14.89
N TRP A 40 11.53 14.61 -14.33
CA TRP A 40 10.67 15.38 -13.43
C TRP A 40 9.44 15.95 -14.15
N ASP A 41 9.58 16.34 -15.41
CA ASP A 41 8.46 16.76 -16.25
C ASP A 41 7.50 15.59 -16.55
N ARG A 42 8.03 14.37 -16.76
CA ARG A 42 7.22 13.16 -16.93
C ARG A 42 6.48 12.79 -15.64
N LEU A 43 7.15 12.82 -14.49
CA LEU A 43 6.53 12.59 -13.18
C LEU A 43 5.43 13.62 -12.92
N ARG A 44 5.70 14.92 -13.14
CA ARG A 44 4.69 15.99 -13.02
C ARG A 44 3.47 15.70 -13.88
N SER A 45 3.69 15.38 -15.16
CA SER A 45 2.60 15.07 -16.10
C SER A 45 1.75 13.90 -15.62
N GLN A 46 2.39 12.82 -15.14
CA GLN A 46 1.72 11.62 -14.63
C GLN A 46 0.93 11.87 -13.35
N LEU A 47 1.52 12.60 -12.40
CA LEU A 47 0.85 13.00 -11.16
C LEU A 47 -0.41 13.83 -11.42
N GLN A 48 -0.45 14.58 -12.53
CA GLN A 48 -1.59 15.40 -12.91
C GLN A 48 -2.73 14.64 -13.60
N ILE A 49 -2.50 13.42 -14.10
CA ILE A 49 -3.54 12.64 -14.81
C ILE A 49 -4.65 12.22 -13.83
N PHE A 50 -4.28 11.59 -12.72
CA PHE A 50 -5.26 10.99 -11.81
C PHE A 50 -6.26 11.98 -11.20
N PRO A 51 -5.84 13.16 -10.72
CA PRO A 51 -6.79 14.15 -10.21
C PRO A 51 -7.74 14.71 -11.28
N ARG A 52 -7.35 14.67 -12.56
CA ARG A 52 -8.18 15.15 -13.67
C ARG A 52 -9.21 14.11 -14.10
N GLU A 53 -8.88 12.83 -14.00
CA GLU A 53 -9.75 11.72 -14.41
C GLU A 53 -10.69 11.24 -13.28
N SER A 54 -10.39 11.60 -12.03
CA SER A 54 -11.24 11.22 -10.90
C SER A 54 -12.52 12.06 -10.85
N GLU A 55 -13.67 11.39 -10.76
CA GLU A 55 -14.96 12.04 -10.44
C GLU A 55 -15.02 12.54 -8.98
N HIS A 56 -14.04 12.17 -8.15
CA HIS A 56 -14.02 12.45 -6.72
C HIS A 56 -12.93 13.47 -6.37
N THR A 57 -13.23 14.36 -5.42
CA THR A 57 -12.24 15.29 -4.89
C THR A 57 -11.22 14.54 -4.04
N ILE A 58 -9.95 14.59 -4.43
CA ILE A 58 -8.84 14.02 -3.67
C ILE A 58 -8.55 14.91 -2.46
N THR A 59 -8.76 14.37 -1.26
CA THR A 59 -8.55 15.11 0.00
C THR A 59 -7.26 14.73 0.72
N HIS A 60 -6.76 13.51 0.49
CA HIS A 60 -5.59 12.95 1.16
C HIS A 60 -4.73 12.18 0.16
N ILE A 61 -3.42 12.35 0.28
CA ILE A 61 -2.42 11.61 -0.49
C ILE A 61 -1.47 10.96 0.51
N LEU A 62 -1.43 9.64 0.53
CA LEU A 62 -0.52 8.87 1.37
C LEU A 62 0.68 8.42 0.54
N LEU A 63 1.88 8.73 1.02
CA LEU A 63 3.13 8.37 0.35
C LEU A 63 3.81 7.19 1.05
N ALA A 64 4.21 6.20 0.26
CA ALA A 64 4.91 4.99 0.67
C ALA A 64 5.98 4.60 -0.35
N GLY A 65 6.90 3.72 0.03
CA GLY A 65 8.10 3.36 -0.73
C GLY A 65 9.34 4.10 -0.26
N GLU A 66 10.51 3.71 -0.75
CA GLU A 66 11.77 4.37 -0.43
C GLU A 66 11.92 5.68 -1.22
N SER A 67 11.61 5.69 -2.51
CA SER A 67 11.81 6.84 -3.39
C SER A 67 11.03 8.09 -2.93
N VAL A 68 9.94 7.93 -2.18
CA VAL A 68 9.17 9.07 -1.65
C VAL A 68 9.87 9.82 -0.51
N THR A 69 10.95 9.27 0.06
CA THR A 69 11.77 10.00 1.04
C THR A 69 12.74 10.97 0.37
N HIS A 70 12.87 10.93 -0.97
CA HIS A 70 13.76 11.82 -1.70
C HIS A 70 13.25 13.28 -1.68
N PRO A 71 14.04 14.27 -1.23
CA PRO A 71 13.57 15.64 -1.05
C PRO A 71 13.01 16.29 -2.33
N ARG A 72 13.66 16.04 -3.48
CA ARG A 72 13.21 16.57 -4.78
C ARG A 72 11.88 15.96 -5.22
N PHE A 73 11.64 14.69 -4.89
CA PHE A 73 10.36 14.04 -5.19
C PHE A 73 9.22 14.72 -4.43
N LEU A 74 9.40 14.93 -3.13
CA LEU A 74 8.39 15.59 -2.30
C LEU A 74 8.13 17.03 -2.73
N ALA A 75 9.16 17.76 -3.17
CA ALA A 75 9.01 19.11 -3.71
C ALA A 75 8.19 19.10 -5.01
N SER A 76 8.58 18.27 -5.99
CA SER A 76 7.88 18.15 -7.28
C SER A 76 6.42 17.73 -7.11
N LEU A 77 6.14 16.79 -6.20
CA LEU A 77 4.77 16.38 -5.89
C LEU A 77 3.95 17.53 -5.30
N ARG A 78 4.49 18.24 -4.31
CA ARG A 78 3.77 19.37 -3.67
C ARG A 78 3.44 20.47 -4.67
N GLU A 79 4.40 20.82 -5.53
CA GLU A 79 4.21 21.79 -6.60
C GLU A 79 3.10 21.32 -7.55
N SER A 80 3.21 20.10 -8.08
CA SER A 80 2.23 19.52 -9.02
C SER A 80 0.81 19.48 -8.44
N MET A 81 0.67 19.14 -7.16
CA MET A 81 -0.64 19.09 -6.49
C MET A 81 -1.21 20.49 -6.21
N SER A 82 -0.34 21.47 -5.92
CA SER A 82 -0.77 22.86 -5.71
C SER A 82 -1.33 23.50 -6.99
N GLU A 83 -0.76 23.15 -8.15
CA GLU A 83 -1.26 23.57 -9.46
C GLU A 83 -2.66 23.00 -9.77
N LEU A 84 -2.93 21.76 -9.34
CA LEU A 84 -4.19 21.08 -9.62
C LEU A 84 -5.33 21.49 -8.69
N PHE A 85 -5.08 21.57 -7.39
CA PHE A 85 -6.14 21.75 -6.39
C PHE A 85 -6.31 23.21 -5.93
N GLY A 86 -5.43 24.11 -6.38
CA GLY A 86 -5.44 25.52 -5.99
C GLY A 86 -5.26 25.70 -4.47
N PRO A 87 -5.92 26.68 -3.83
CA PRO A 87 -5.75 26.95 -2.40
C PRO A 87 -6.25 25.81 -1.49
N THR A 88 -7.11 24.93 -2.00
CA THR A 88 -7.59 23.72 -1.32
C THR A 88 -6.54 22.62 -1.47
N THR A 89 -5.54 22.60 -0.58
CA THR A 89 -4.46 21.62 -0.66
C THR A 89 -4.91 20.26 -0.11
N ALA A 90 -4.85 19.23 -0.96
CA ALA A 90 -4.92 17.85 -0.50
C ALA A 90 -3.83 17.62 0.56
N LYS A 91 -4.18 16.95 1.66
CA LYS A 91 -3.22 16.66 2.73
C LYS A 91 -2.25 15.58 2.27
N ILE A 92 -1.02 15.97 1.94
CA ILE A 92 0.06 15.05 1.63
C ILE A 92 0.69 14.58 2.94
N GLN A 93 0.61 13.28 3.21
CA GLN A 93 1.16 12.65 4.40
C GLN A 93 2.14 11.55 4.03
N LEU A 94 3.31 11.58 4.65
CA LEU A 94 4.25 10.47 4.60
C LEU A 94 3.76 9.38 5.58
N ALA A 95 3.78 8.12 5.18
CA ALA A 95 3.59 7.04 6.14
C ALA A 95 4.67 7.09 7.24
N THR A 96 4.39 6.55 8.43
CA THR A 96 5.35 6.55 9.55
C THR A 96 6.69 5.90 9.16
N ASP A 97 6.61 4.79 8.42
CA ASP A 97 7.75 4.07 7.85
C ASP A 97 7.46 3.82 6.36
N PRO A 98 7.74 4.78 5.48
CA PRO A 98 7.29 4.75 4.08
C PRO A 98 7.79 3.50 3.34
N THR A 99 9.06 3.15 3.53
CA THR A 99 9.71 1.97 2.95
C THR A 99 8.96 0.68 3.27
N PHE A 100 8.43 0.54 4.49
CA PHE A 100 7.78 -0.68 4.96
C PHE A 100 6.24 -0.59 5.04
N ALA A 101 5.65 0.51 4.59
CA ALA A 101 4.22 0.76 4.75
C ALA A 101 3.36 -0.34 4.10
N ALA A 102 3.73 -0.78 2.89
CA ALA A 102 3.05 -1.86 2.18
C ALA A 102 3.17 -3.21 2.92
N ALA A 103 4.39 -3.59 3.31
CA ALA A 103 4.65 -4.81 4.07
C ALA A 103 3.91 -4.85 5.41
N ARG A 104 3.89 -3.72 6.12
CA ARG A 104 3.14 -3.55 7.36
C ARG A 104 1.63 -3.68 7.15
N GLY A 105 1.10 -3.09 6.07
CA GLY A 105 -0.30 -3.24 5.67
C GLY A 105 -0.67 -4.70 5.40
N ALA A 106 0.18 -5.41 4.65
CA ALA A 106 0.01 -6.83 4.35
C ALA A 106 0.02 -7.70 5.63
N ALA A 107 0.96 -7.44 6.55
CA ALA A 107 1.03 -8.16 7.83
C ALA A 107 -0.22 -7.91 8.69
N LEU A 108 -0.70 -6.67 8.76
CA LEU A 108 -1.94 -6.32 9.48
C LEU A 108 -3.16 -6.99 8.85
N TYR A 109 -3.24 -7.03 7.53
CA TYR A 109 -4.30 -7.71 6.80
C TYR A 109 -4.27 -9.22 7.07
N ALA A 110 -3.11 -9.87 6.95
CA ALA A 110 -2.94 -11.29 7.24
C ALA A 110 -3.35 -11.63 8.67
N ARG A 111 -2.93 -10.83 9.66
CA ARG A 111 -3.34 -10.99 11.06
C ARG A 111 -4.86 -10.90 11.22
N ARG A 112 -5.52 -9.94 10.56
CA ARG A 112 -6.99 -9.83 10.60
C ARG A 112 -7.65 -11.09 10.03
N ARG A 113 -7.17 -11.60 8.89
CA ARG A 113 -7.71 -12.82 8.26
C ARG A 113 -7.52 -14.07 9.14
N GLN A 114 -6.45 -14.11 9.93
CA GLN A 114 -6.21 -15.19 10.90
C GLN A 114 -7.06 -15.06 12.19
N ALA A 115 -7.29 -13.84 12.66
CA ALA A 115 -7.97 -13.57 13.93
C ALA A 115 -9.50 -13.54 13.81
N VAL A 116 -10.06 -13.31 12.63
CA VAL A 116 -11.52 -13.21 12.40
C VAL A 116 -12.08 -14.57 11.96
N PRO A 117 -12.90 -15.25 12.80
CA PRO A 117 -13.38 -16.59 12.49
C PRO A 117 -14.32 -16.67 11.28
N SER A 118 -15.05 -15.61 10.96
CA SER A 118 -16.10 -15.61 9.92
C SER A 118 -15.57 -15.73 8.49
N ASP A 119 -14.32 -15.30 8.26
CA ASP A 119 -13.74 -15.19 6.92
C ASP A 119 -12.61 -16.21 6.68
N ARG A 120 -12.46 -17.19 7.59
CA ARG A 120 -11.49 -18.27 7.42
C ARG A 120 -11.92 -19.16 6.25
N TYR A 121 -11.31 -18.92 5.10
CA TYR A 121 -11.35 -19.82 3.96
C TYR A 121 -9.96 -20.41 3.78
N GLU A 122 -9.76 -21.59 4.35
CA GLU A 122 -8.66 -22.47 4.00
C GLU A 122 -9.16 -23.36 2.84
N LYS A 123 -8.38 -23.52 1.78
CA LYS A 123 -8.77 -24.46 0.73
C LYS A 123 -8.63 -25.90 1.25
N LEU A 124 -9.49 -26.81 0.79
CA LEU A 124 -9.48 -28.21 1.23
C LEU A 124 -8.11 -28.88 1.08
N GLU A 125 -7.34 -28.51 0.05
CA GLU A 125 -6.02 -29.09 -0.19
C GLU A 125 -5.02 -28.77 0.94
N CYS A 126 -5.18 -27.64 1.64
CA CYS A 126 -4.35 -27.29 2.78
C CYS A 126 -4.68 -28.14 4.01
N GLU A 127 -5.95 -28.50 4.21
CA GLU A 127 -6.37 -29.43 5.27
C GLU A 127 -5.87 -30.85 4.98
N GLU A 128 -6.01 -31.32 3.74
CA GLU A 128 -5.49 -32.63 3.30
C GLU A 128 -3.97 -32.73 3.46
N MET A 129 -3.23 -31.68 3.09
CA MET A 129 -1.77 -31.62 3.27
C MET A 129 -1.38 -31.69 4.75
N ARG A 130 -2.03 -30.90 5.61
CA ARG A 130 -1.77 -30.87 7.05
C ARG A 130 -2.07 -32.22 7.73
N LEU A 131 -3.14 -32.90 7.32
CA LEU A 131 -3.43 -34.27 7.76
C LEU A 131 -2.34 -35.25 7.32
N GLY A 132 -1.85 -35.13 6.09
CA GLY A 132 -0.73 -35.93 5.58
C GLY A 132 0.57 -35.73 6.38
N GLU A 133 0.91 -34.49 6.72
CA GLU A 133 2.08 -34.16 7.54
C GLU A 133 1.99 -34.71 8.96
N HIS A 134 0.81 -34.67 9.58
CA HIS A 134 0.57 -35.25 10.90
C HIS A 134 0.72 -36.78 10.92
N LEU A 135 0.23 -37.46 9.89
CA LEU A 135 0.42 -38.92 9.76
C LEU A 135 1.89 -39.27 9.55
N HIS A 136 2.61 -38.50 8.74
CA HIS A 136 4.02 -38.76 8.45
C HIS A 136 4.94 -38.52 9.65
N THR A 137 4.64 -37.51 10.46
CA THR A 137 5.38 -37.21 11.71
C THR A 137 5.11 -38.26 12.80
N SER A 138 3.86 -38.69 12.99
CA SER A 138 3.50 -39.76 13.93
C SER A 138 4.23 -41.08 13.61
N THR A 139 4.26 -41.47 12.33
CA THR A 139 4.93 -42.70 11.89
C THR A 139 6.44 -42.66 12.13
N ARG A 140 7.06 -41.47 12.10
CA ARG A 140 8.50 -41.28 12.30
C ARG A 140 8.90 -41.30 13.78
N GLU A 141 8.02 -40.86 14.68
CA GLU A 141 8.24 -40.94 16.13
C GLU A 141 8.05 -42.36 16.67
N GLU A 142 7.14 -43.16 16.09
CA GLU A 142 6.94 -44.57 16.45
C GLU A 142 8.07 -45.51 16.01
N LEU A 143 8.90 -45.09 15.06
CA LEU A 143 10.04 -45.86 14.53
C LEU A 143 11.39 -45.50 15.19
N ARG A 144 11.39 -44.70 16.25
CA ARG A 144 12.58 -44.24 16.98
C ARG A 144 12.67 -44.86 18.36
#